data_AF-A0AAD5IFQ9-F1
#
_entry.id   AF-A0AAD5IFQ9-F1
#
_cell.length_a   1.000
_cell.length_b   1.000
_cell.length_c   1.000
_cell.angle_alpha   90.00
_cell.angle_beta   90.00
_cell.angle_gamma   90.00
#
_symmetry.space_group_name_H-M   'P 1'
#
loop_
_entity.id
_entity.type
_entity.pdbx_description
1 polymer ?
#
loop_
_entity_poly.entity_id
_entity_poly.type
_entity_poly.pdbx_seq_one_letter_code
_entity_poly.pdbx_strand_id
1 'polypeptide(L)'
;MAYHSVRLGAWTLMLCLYLSDPQKAGAAEPPILSLATVLNANRKIYPSSLRFPNQNMSQQQGDDDGYYIADDYEMAEMEDDMYFRARIMGDSESDDDDDDDEYDHLDHRITDTTAADARRGKDIQGIPWERLSISREKYRQTRLEQYKNYENIPQSGEGSEKECKPTKKGGMYYEFWRNTRSVKSTILHFQLRNLVWSTSKHDVYLMSHFSIIHWSSLSCRRTEVLDVSGHVAPCEKHPGSLLEGFTQTQVSTLAVRDNLLIAGGFQGELICKYLDRPGVSFCSRTTYDDNAITNAVEIYDCPSGAVHFMASNNDCVVRDFDMERFQLSKHFCFPWPVNHSSLSPDGKLLVIVGDNPDGILVDSQTGKTIMPLCGHLDFSFASAWHPDGRIFATGNQDKTCRVWDVRNLSKSVDVLKGNLGAIRSIRFTSDGQFMATAEPADFVHVYDAKNGFEKEQEIDFFGEISGVSFSPDTESLFIGVWDRTYGSLLQYNRCRNYTYLDTIL
;
A
#
# COMPACT_ATOMS: atom_id res chain seq x y z
N MET A 1 -47.21 13.60 -15.84
CA MET A 1 -47.73 14.09 -14.54
C MET A 1 -48.17 12.89 -13.71
N ALA A 2 -47.69 12.86 -12.45
CA ALA A 2 -48.13 12.06 -11.29
C ALA A 2 -48.11 10.51 -11.39
N TYR A 3 -47.22 9.77 -10.71
CA TYR A 3 -47.13 9.43 -9.26
C TYR A 3 -48.34 8.63 -8.72
N HIS A 4 -48.18 7.33 -8.42
CA HIS A 4 -47.87 6.76 -7.08
C HIS A 4 -48.27 5.26 -6.95
N SER A 5 -47.41 4.49 -6.26
CA SER A 5 -47.69 3.41 -5.30
C SER A 5 -48.30 2.08 -5.74
N VAL A 6 -47.57 0.96 -5.57
CA VAL A 6 -47.96 -0.16 -4.68
C VAL A 6 -46.69 -0.80 -4.09
N ARG A 7 -46.71 -1.01 -2.77
CA ARG A 7 -45.74 -1.72 -1.91
C ARG A 7 -46.24 -3.15 -1.61
N LEU A 8 -45.28 -3.99 -1.18
CA LEU A 8 -45.36 -5.09 -0.19
C LEU A 8 -45.66 -6.55 -0.64
N GLY A 9 -44.74 -7.42 -0.21
CA GLY A 9 -44.83 -8.89 -0.06
C GLY A 9 -43.48 -9.54 -0.38
N ALA A 10 -42.79 -10.32 0.46
CA ALA A 10 -43.12 -10.90 1.76
C ALA A 10 -41.81 -11.25 2.52
N TRP A 11 -41.82 -11.01 3.83
CA TRP A 11 -40.94 -11.63 4.83
C TRP A 11 -41.71 -12.78 5.48
N THR A 12 -41.15 -13.99 5.58
CA THR A 12 -41.53 -14.93 6.64
C THR A 12 -40.51 -16.06 6.88
N LEU A 13 -40.11 -16.19 8.16
CA LEU A 13 -39.69 -17.39 8.93
C LEU A 13 -38.38 -18.10 8.52
N MET A 14 -37.42 -18.37 9.42
CA MET A 14 -37.61 -18.98 10.75
C MET A 14 -36.51 -18.58 11.75
N LEU A 15 -36.96 -18.10 12.91
CA LEU A 15 -36.27 -18.23 14.20
C LEU A 15 -37.07 -19.30 14.97
N CYS A 16 -36.54 -20.50 15.12
CA CYS A 16 -37.09 -21.53 16.01
C CYS A 16 -35.98 -21.98 16.93
N LEU A 17 -35.97 -21.42 18.15
CA LEU A 17 -35.57 -22.03 19.42
C LEU A 17 -35.50 -20.88 20.43
N TYR A 18 -36.55 -20.68 21.22
CA TYR A 18 -36.54 -20.17 22.60
C TYR A 18 -37.98 -19.95 23.06
N LEU A 19 -38.62 -21.03 23.50
CA LEU A 19 -39.75 -20.96 24.43
C LEU A 19 -39.53 -22.02 25.49
N SER A 20 -39.07 -21.60 26.67
CA SER A 20 -39.38 -22.23 27.95
C SER A 20 -39.09 -21.21 29.05
N ASP A 21 -40.15 -20.82 29.75
CA ASP A 21 -40.22 -20.11 31.04
C ASP A 21 -40.37 -18.57 31.02
N PRO A 22 -41.60 -18.03 31.21
CA PRO A 22 -41.85 -16.62 31.40
C PRO A 22 -42.14 -16.34 32.88
N GLN A 23 -41.11 -16.24 33.73
CA GLN A 23 -41.25 -15.60 35.05
C GLN A 23 -39.89 -15.20 35.64
N LYS A 24 -39.38 -14.04 35.20
CA LYS A 24 -38.60 -13.09 36.01
C LYS A 24 -38.36 -11.82 35.19
N ALA A 25 -39.22 -10.83 35.39
CA ALA A 25 -38.98 -9.46 34.98
C ALA A 25 -37.84 -8.87 35.83
N GLY A 26 -36.89 -8.21 35.16
CA GLY A 26 -35.76 -7.53 35.79
C GLY A 26 -34.91 -6.78 34.77
N ALA A 27 -35.44 -5.66 34.27
CA ALA A 27 -34.76 -4.46 33.77
C ALA A 27 -33.44 -4.58 32.99
N ALA A 28 -33.51 -4.40 31.66
CA ALA A 28 -32.77 -3.39 30.87
C ALA A 28 -32.99 -3.66 29.36
N GLU A 29 -33.61 -2.71 28.65
CA GLU A 29 -33.72 -2.74 27.19
C GLU A 29 -32.36 -2.42 26.54
N PRO A 30 -31.92 -3.12 25.49
CA PRO A 30 -30.79 -2.69 24.67
C PRO A 30 -31.24 -1.58 23.70
N PRO A 31 -30.41 -0.56 23.41
CA PRO A 31 -30.79 0.50 22.50
C PRO A 31 -30.82 -0.04 21.06
N ILE A 32 -31.99 0.05 20.44
CA ILE A 32 -32.18 -0.12 19.00
C ILE A 32 -31.49 1.06 18.31
N LEU A 33 -30.28 0.85 17.80
CA LEU A 33 -29.64 1.78 16.88
C LEU A 33 -30.40 1.75 15.55
N SER A 34 -31.04 2.88 15.22
CA SER A 34 -31.75 3.03 13.95
C SER A 34 -30.77 2.88 12.77
N LEU A 35 -31.22 2.24 11.69
CA LEU A 35 -30.50 2.11 10.43
C LEU A 35 -30.01 3.47 9.86
N ALA A 36 -30.63 4.58 10.30
CA ALA A 36 -30.27 5.94 9.92
C ALA A 36 -29.01 6.47 10.63
N THR A 37 -28.62 5.90 11.79
CA THR A 37 -27.40 6.30 12.51
C THR A 37 -26.16 5.67 11.88
N VAL A 38 -26.29 4.47 11.28
CA VAL A 38 -25.20 3.81 10.52
C VAL A 38 -24.99 4.47 9.16
N LEU A 39 -26.06 4.93 8.50
CA LEU A 39 -25.96 5.66 7.22
C LEU A 39 -25.38 7.08 7.36
N ASN A 40 -25.53 7.74 8.52
CA ASN A 40 -24.99 9.09 8.73
C ASN A 40 -23.50 9.11 9.16
N ALA A 41 -22.95 7.99 9.64
CA ALA A 41 -21.51 7.88 9.88
C ALA A 41 -20.71 7.82 8.56
N ASN A 42 -21.29 7.25 7.49
CA ASN A 42 -20.67 7.16 6.16
C ASN A 42 -20.61 8.50 5.39
N ARG A 43 -21.20 9.59 5.91
CA ARG A 43 -21.20 10.92 5.27
C ARG A 43 -20.16 11.88 5.82
N LYS A 44 -19.44 11.51 6.89
CA LYS A 44 -18.40 12.35 7.51
C LYS A 44 -16.97 12.00 7.06
N ILE A 45 -16.82 11.03 6.17
CA ILE A 45 -15.51 10.53 5.72
C ILE A 45 -15.06 11.20 4.42
N TYR A 46 -15.93 11.94 3.72
CA TYR A 46 -15.57 12.81 2.59
C TYR A 46 -16.52 14.02 2.53
N PRO A 47 -16.05 15.28 2.47
CA PRO A 47 -16.93 16.44 2.29
C PRO A 47 -17.51 16.44 0.88
N SER A 48 -18.83 16.32 0.77
CA SER A 48 -19.57 16.52 -0.47
C SER A 48 -19.74 18.03 -0.75
N SER A 49 -18.87 18.62 -1.58
CA SER A 49 -19.24 19.74 -2.49
C SER A 49 -18.04 20.26 -3.30
N LEU A 50 -17.90 19.80 -4.55
CA LEU A 50 -17.39 20.66 -5.62
C LEU A 50 -18.60 21.09 -6.46
N ARG A 51 -19.21 22.22 -6.08
CA ARG A 51 -20.07 22.98 -6.99
C ARG A 51 -19.20 24.02 -7.67
N PHE A 52 -18.91 23.86 -8.96
CA PHE A 52 -18.47 24.97 -9.79
C PHE A 52 -19.70 25.58 -10.49
N PRO A 53 -19.89 26.91 -10.45
CA PRO A 53 -20.98 27.56 -11.18
C PRO A 53 -20.66 27.62 -12.69
N ASN A 54 -21.64 27.26 -13.52
CA ASN A 54 -21.67 27.62 -14.94
C ASN A 54 -21.68 29.15 -15.08
N GLN A 55 -20.71 29.76 -15.77
CA GLN A 55 -20.93 31.03 -16.46
C GLN A 55 -20.25 31.09 -17.84
N ASN A 56 -21.00 31.71 -18.75
CA ASN A 56 -20.80 31.82 -20.18
C ASN A 56 -19.55 32.61 -20.58
N MET A 57 -19.09 32.34 -21.81
CA MET A 57 -18.12 33.12 -22.58
C MET A 57 -18.33 34.64 -22.51
N SER A 58 -17.25 35.36 -22.19
CA SER A 58 -16.82 36.54 -22.95
C SER A 58 -15.32 36.80 -22.76
N GLN A 59 -14.69 37.28 -23.82
CA GLN A 59 -13.25 37.50 -24.01
C GLN A 59 -12.66 38.54 -23.05
N GLN A 60 -11.46 38.31 -22.50
CA GLN A 60 -10.24 39.10 -22.73
C GLN A 60 -9.11 38.73 -21.76
N GLN A 61 -7.93 38.49 -22.35
CA GLN A 61 -6.56 38.79 -21.90
C GLN A 61 -6.14 38.55 -20.44
N GLY A 62 -5.20 37.60 -20.32
CA GLY A 62 -3.98 37.65 -19.51
C GLY A 62 -4.17 37.93 -18.02
N ASP A 63 -3.94 36.91 -17.21
CA ASP A 63 -2.94 36.97 -16.13
C ASP A 63 -2.66 35.56 -15.61
N ASP A 64 -1.47 35.45 -15.06
CA ASP A 64 -0.77 34.31 -14.48
C ASP A 64 -1.50 33.84 -13.21
N ASP A 65 -1.98 32.59 -13.18
CA ASP A 65 -2.65 32.02 -12.00
C ASP A 65 -2.05 30.64 -11.70
N GLY A 66 -1.11 30.63 -10.75
CA GLY A 66 -0.55 29.44 -10.11
C GLY A 66 -1.62 28.67 -9.35
N TYR A 67 -1.71 27.36 -9.60
CA TYR A 67 -2.70 26.51 -8.95
C TYR A 67 -2.20 26.03 -7.58
N TYR A 68 -2.86 26.55 -6.57
CA TYR A 68 -2.80 26.19 -5.16
C TYR A 68 -2.91 24.67 -4.93
N ILE A 69 -1.88 24.13 -4.26
CA ILE A 69 -1.90 22.83 -3.60
C ILE A 69 -3.06 22.82 -2.61
N ALA A 70 -3.87 21.76 -2.65
CA ALA A 70 -4.87 21.49 -1.64
C ALA A 70 -4.17 21.06 -0.34
N ASP A 71 -3.67 22.05 0.40
CA ASP A 71 -3.42 21.99 1.83
C ASP A 71 -4.78 21.88 2.53
N ASP A 72 -5.24 20.66 2.78
CA ASP A 72 -6.28 20.38 3.77
C ASP A 72 -6.12 18.97 4.38
N TYR A 73 -4.86 18.56 4.55
CA TYR A 73 -4.46 17.52 5.49
C TYR A 73 -3.36 18.09 6.37
N GLU A 74 -3.73 18.70 7.50
CA GLU A 74 -2.80 19.02 8.59
C GLU A 74 -2.19 17.71 9.13
N MET A 75 -1.15 17.25 8.45
CA MET A 75 -0.26 16.21 8.94
C MET A 75 0.82 16.90 9.76
N ALA A 76 0.86 16.58 11.06
CA ALA A 76 1.85 17.06 12.03
C ALA A 76 3.32 16.75 11.67
N GLU A 77 3.61 16.16 10.50
CA GLU A 77 4.96 15.83 10.03
C GLU A 77 5.61 16.93 9.17
N MET A 78 4.87 17.98 8.76
CA MET A 78 5.52 19.18 8.19
C MET A 78 6.35 19.93 9.23
N GLU A 79 6.00 19.86 10.52
CA GLU A 79 6.74 20.54 11.59
C GLU A 79 8.08 19.85 11.92
N ASP A 80 8.19 18.52 11.80
CA ASP A 80 9.41 17.78 12.15
C ASP A 80 10.57 18.02 11.16
N ASP A 81 10.27 18.10 9.86
CA ASP A 81 11.24 18.52 8.82
C ASP A 81 11.64 19.99 9.00
N MET A 82 10.72 20.84 9.45
CA MET A 82 10.99 22.24 9.79
C MET A 82 11.89 22.35 11.03
N TYR A 83 11.71 21.48 12.02
CA TYR A 83 12.55 21.41 13.22
C TYR A 83 13.96 20.89 12.94
N PHE A 84 14.10 19.93 12.01
CA PHE A 84 15.40 19.50 11.50
C PHE A 84 16.14 20.65 10.79
N ARG A 85 15.39 21.50 10.06
CA ARG A 85 15.92 22.71 9.40
C ARG A 85 16.30 23.82 10.38
N ALA A 86 15.48 24.06 11.41
CA ALA A 86 15.71 25.11 12.43
C ALA A 86 16.98 24.89 13.27
N ARG A 87 17.51 23.65 13.35
CA ARG A 87 18.81 23.37 13.99
C ARG A 87 20.01 23.49 13.06
N ILE A 88 19.80 23.55 11.74
CA ILE A 88 20.86 23.75 10.74
C ILE A 88 21.09 25.25 10.48
N MET A 89 20.06 26.08 10.59
CA MET A 89 20.15 27.52 10.37
C MET A 89 20.05 28.25 11.71
N GLY A 90 21.16 28.84 12.16
CA GLY A 90 21.12 29.76 13.29
C GLY A 90 20.28 31.00 12.96
N ASP A 91 19.57 31.53 13.97
CA ASP A 91 18.72 32.73 13.91
C ASP A 91 19.30 33.83 13.01
N SER A 92 18.61 34.12 11.92
CA SER A 92 18.59 35.45 11.32
C SER A 92 17.23 35.67 10.64
N GLU A 93 16.38 36.46 11.31
CA GLU A 93 15.18 37.03 10.71
C GLU A 93 15.61 38.01 9.61
N SER A 94 15.19 37.73 8.38
CA SER A 94 15.03 38.74 7.33
C SER A 94 13.97 38.25 6.35
N ASP A 95 12.82 38.91 6.39
CA ASP A 95 11.81 38.91 5.33
C ASP A 95 12.47 39.36 4.03
N ASP A 96 12.34 38.56 2.97
CA ASP A 96 12.18 39.03 1.59
C ASP A 96 11.65 37.85 0.76
N ASP A 97 10.50 38.09 0.13
CA ASP A 97 9.86 37.23 -0.87
C ASP A 97 10.68 37.22 -2.18
N ASP A 98 10.46 36.17 -2.99
CA ASP A 98 11.08 35.84 -4.29
C ASP A 98 12.38 35.02 -4.22
N ASP A 99 12.27 33.69 -4.42
CA ASP A 99 13.06 32.91 -5.38
C ASP A 99 12.72 31.40 -5.27
N ASP A 100 11.89 30.93 -6.19
CA ASP A 100 11.97 29.54 -6.65
C ASP A 100 13.33 29.36 -7.38
N ASP A 101 14.01 28.24 -7.12
CA ASP A 101 15.24 27.75 -7.78
C ASP A 101 16.62 28.03 -7.13
N GLU A 102 16.74 28.43 -5.86
CA GLU A 102 18.06 28.54 -5.19
C GLU A 102 18.45 27.34 -4.29
N TYR A 103 18.30 26.09 -4.74
CA TYR A 103 18.94 24.93 -4.11
C TYR A 103 19.53 23.90 -5.10
N ASP A 104 19.79 24.30 -6.34
CA ASP A 104 20.49 23.46 -7.34
C ASP A 104 21.98 23.85 -7.53
N HIS A 105 22.54 24.66 -6.62
CA HIS A 105 23.88 25.26 -6.75
C HIS A 105 24.93 24.87 -5.69
N LEU A 106 24.74 23.76 -4.99
CA LEU A 106 25.83 23.07 -4.30
C LEU A 106 26.10 21.72 -4.96
N ASP A 107 27.17 21.65 -5.74
CA ASP A 107 27.77 20.46 -6.38
C ASP A 107 28.30 19.44 -5.35
N HIS A 108 27.47 19.06 -4.39
CA HIS A 108 27.58 17.82 -3.65
C HIS A 108 26.72 16.80 -4.37
N ARG A 109 27.28 16.17 -5.41
CA ARG A 109 26.69 15.00 -6.07
C ARG A 109 26.07 14.10 -5.00
N ILE A 110 24.75 13.96 -5.01
CA ILE A 110 24.06 13.05 -4.09
C ILE A 110 24.65 11.66 -4.33
N THR A 111 25.43 11.16 -3.36
CA THR A 111 26.18 9.91 -3.53
C THR A 111 25.37 8.74 -3.02
N ASP A 112 25.32 7.68 -3.83
CA ASP A 112 24.87 6.37 -3.39
C ASP A 112 25.72 5.86 -2.21
N THR A 113 25.14 4.99 -1.40
CA THR A 113 25.86 4.26 -0.36
C THR A 113 25.97 2.80 -0.76
N THR A 114 27.18 2.26 -0.78
CA THR A 114 27.43 0.84 -1.07
C THR A 114 27.50 0.02 0.22
N ALA A 115 27.33 -1.30 0.14
CA ALA A 115 27.57 -2.21 1.26
C ALA A 115 29.00 -2.06 1.85
N ALA A 116 29.99 -1.75 1.02
CA ALA A 116 31.36 -1.52 1.48
C ALA A 116 31.49 -0.24 2.32
N ASP A 117 30.77 0.83 1.96
CA ASP A 117 30.69 2.04 2.77
C ASP A 117 29.97 1.78 4.09
N ALA A 118 28.83 1.08 4.03
CA ALA A 118 28.05 0.75 5.22
C ALA A 118 28.86 -0.08 6.23
N ARG A 119 29.62 -1.08 5.74
CA ARG A 119 30.53 -1.88 6.59
C ARG A 119 31.69 -1.08 7.18
N ARG A 120 32.04 0.08 6.60
CA ARG A 120 33.00 1.03 7.18
C ARG A 120 32.36 1.98 8.19
N GLY A 121 31.07 1.85 8.47
CA GLY A 121 30.33 2.69 9.41
C GLY A 121 29.59 3.87 8.80
N LYS A 122 29.54 4.00 7.46
CA LYS A 122 28.67 5.00 6.82
C LYS A 122 27.21 4.58 7.02
N ASP A 123 26.34 5.53 7.33
CA ASP A 123 24.89 5.28 7.38
C ASP A 123 24.37 4.77 6.02
N ILE A 124 23.45 3.78 6.03
CA ILE A 124 22.94 3.14 4.81
C ILE A 124 22.20 4.14 3.89
N GLN A 125 21.59 5.17 4.45
CA GLN A 125 20.95 6.27 3.69
C GLN A 125 21.95 7.36 3.30
N GLY A 126 23.16 7.31 3.86
CA GLY A 126 24.20 8.32 3.69
C GLY A 126 23.93 9.58 4.52
N ILE A 127 23.12 9.48 5.58
CA ILE A 127 22.89 10.60 6.51
C ILE A 127 24.19 10.87 7.28
N PRO A 128 24.75 12.09 7.20
CA PRO A 128 26.03 12.43 7.83
C PRO A 128 25.81 12.80 9.29
N TRP A 129 25.44 11.82 10.13
CA TRP A 129 25.12 12.02 11.55
C TRP A 129 26.23 12.75 12.33
N GLU A 130 27.49 12.55 11.95
CA GLU A 130 28.65 13.22 12.53
C GLU A 130 28.70 14.74 12.29
N ARG A 131 27.96 15.23 11.29
CA ARG A 131 27.83 16.66 10.98
C ARG A 131 26.58 17.29 11.60
N LEU A 132 25.69 16.47 12.16
CA LEU A 132 24.44 16.91 12.75
C LEU A 132 24.60 17.10 14.27
N SER A 133 23.78 17.97 14.85
CA SER A 133 23.75 18.19 16.30
C SER A 133 23.08 17.05 17.10
N ILE A 134 22.59 16.01 16.41
CA ILE A 134 21.84 14.90 16.98
C ILE A 134 22.43 13.58 16.46
N SER A 135 22.57 12.59 17.34
CA SER A 135 22.99 11.25 16.92
C SER A 135 21.82 10.48 16.31
N ARG A 136 22.14 9.44 15.52
CA ARG A 136 21.15 8.53 14.94
C ARG A 136 20.23 7.93 16.01
N GLU A 137 20.80 7.49 17.13
CA GLU A 137 20.06 6.85 18.23
C GLU A 137 19.10 7.82 18.90
N LYS A 138 19.56 9.05 19.16
CA LYS A 138 18.72 10.08 19.75
C LYS A 138 17.59 10.48 18.81
N TYR A 139 17.87 10.60 17.50
CA TYR A 139 16.84 10.88 16.50
C TYR A 139 15.83 9.73 16.41
N ARG A 140 16.27 8.46 16.39
CA ARG A 140 15.38 7.29 16.43
C ARG A 140 14.49 7.26 17.67
N GLN A 141 15.04 7.58 18.85
CA GLN A 141 14.26 7.65 20.08
C GLN A 141 13.17 8.74 19.96
N THR A 142 13.55 9.94 19.54
CA THR A 142 12.61 11.04 19.33
C THR A 142 11.54 10.69 18.29
N ARG A 143 11.93 10.04 17.19
CA ARG A 143 10.99 9.57 16.14
C ARG A 143 9.96 8.60 16.71
N LEU A 144 10.35 7.65 17.56
CA LEU A 144 9.41 6.72 18.20
C LEU A 144 8.50 7.38 19.23
N GLU A 145 8.98 8.41 19.94
CA GLU A 145 8.20 9.15 20.94
C GLU A 145 7.17 10.10 20.30
N GLN A 146 7.51 10.69 19.15
CA GLN A 146 6.70 11.69 18.48
C GLN A 146 5.76 11.11 17.42
N TYR A 147 6.12 9.99 16.79
CA TYR A 147 5.32 9.42 15.72
C TYR A 147 3.94 8.99 16.22
N LYS A 148 2.91 9.58 15.62
CA LYS A 148 1.52 9.29 15.95
C LYS A 148 0.91 8.41 14.87
N ASN A 149 0.72 7.14 15.19
CA ASN A 149 -0.06 6.24 14.34
C ASN A 149 -1.50 6.77 14.23
N TYR A 150 -1.98 6.91 13.00
CA TYR A 150 -3.39 7.15 12.75
C TYR A 150 -4.22 5.96 13.26
N GLU A 151 -5.42 6.17 13.76
CA GLU A 151 -6.31 5.09 14.21
C GLU A 151 -7.73 5.43 13.74
N ASN A 152 -8.38 4.54 12.98
CA ASN A 152 -9.80 4.71 12.67
C ASN A 152 -10.65 4.33 13.88
N ILE A 153 -10.15 3.37 14.66
CA ILE A 153 -10.76 2.91 15.89
C ILE A 153 -9.82 3.26 17.05
N PRO A 154 -10.22 4.17 17.94
CA PRO A 154 -9.34 4.62 19.02
C PRO A 154 -8.80 3.48 19.87
N GLN A 155 -7.51 3.53 20.20
CA GLN A 155 -6.79 2.57 21.05
C GLN A 155 -6.69 1.15 20.45
N SER A 156 -6.89 1.00 19.14
CA SER A 156 -6.79 -0.29 18.46
C SER A 156 -5.39 -0.90 18.57
N GLY A 157 -4.34 -0.07 18.52
CA GLY A 157 -2.96 -0.50 18.69
C GLY A 157 -2.66 -1.06 20.09
N GLU A 158 -3.05 -0.32 21.13
CA GLU A 158 -2.88 -0.75 22.53
C GLU A 158 -3.70 -2.01 22.84
N GLY A 159 -4.88 -2.14 22.23
CA GLY A 159 -5.74 -3.31 22.36
C GLY A 159 -5.12 -4.58 21.80
N SER A 160 -4.53 -4.49 20.61
CA SER A 160 -3.98 -5.63 19.86
C SER A 160 -2.60 -6.08 20.36
N GLU A 161 -1.86 -5.20 21.02
CA GLU A 161 -0.52 -5.48 21.55
C GLU A 161 -0.50 -6.71 22.49
N LYS A 162 -1.57 -6.93 23.26
CA LYS A 162 -1.66 -8.04 24.23
C LYS A 162 -1.71 -9.42 23.58
N GLU A 163 -2.13 -9.49 22.32
CA GLU A 163 -2.19 -10.74 21.54
C GLU A 163 -0.88 -11.02 20.79
N CYS A 164 0.02 -10.04 20.74
CA CYS A 164 1.26 -10.14 19.97
C CYS A 164 2.20 -11.20 20.55
N LYS A 165 2.68 -12.06 19.66
CA LYS A 165 3.71 -13.04 19.97
C LYS A 165 5.07 -12.34 20.08
N PRO A 166 5.90 -12.66 21.08
CA PRO A 166 7.26 -12.17 21.14
C PRO A 166 8.12 -12.83 20.05
N THR A 167 8.92 -12.01 19.36
CA THR A 167 9.83 -12.45 18.31
C THR A 167 11.29 -12.31 18.77
N LYS A 168 12.14 -13.25 18.36
CA LYS A 168 13.58 -13.17 18.57
C LYS A 168 14.17 -12.22 17.52
N LYS A 169 14.62 -11.04 17.96
CA LYS A 169 15.34 -10.08 17.12
C LYS A 169 16.73 -10.62 16.72
N GLY A 170 17.35 -10.02 15.70
CA GLY A 170 18.68 -10.41 15.20
C GLY A 170 18.65 -11.49 14.11
N GLY A 171 17.53 -11.61 13.38
CA GLY A 171 17.52 -12.23 12.06
C GLY A 171 18.50 -11.52 11.11
N MET A 172 19.12 -12.27 10.21
CA MET A 172 19.98 -11.73 9.15
C MET A 172 19.72 -12.56 7.89
N TYR A 173 18.57 -12.30 7.27
CA TYR A 173 18.08 -13.02 6.10
C TYR A 173 18.40 -12.29 4.80
N TYR A 174 18.48 -10.95 4.85
CA TYR A 174 18.82 -10.09 3.72
C TYR A 174 19.86 -9.04 4.16
N GLU A 175 21.06 -9.05 3.57
CA GLU A 175 22.13 -8.08 3.88
C GLU A 175 21.99 -6.84 3.00
N PHE A 176 22.23 -5.65 3.57
CA PHE A 176 22.25 -4.40 2.81
C PHE A 176 23.28 -4.47 1.68
N TRP A 177 22.84 -4.16 0.46
CA TRP A 177 23.68 -4.17 -0.74
C TRP A 177 24.03 -2.76 -1.21
N ARG A 178 22.99 -1.94 -1.41
CA ARG A 178 23.16 -0.60 -1.99
C ARG A 178 21.97 0.28 -1.66
N ASN A 179 22.23 1.55 -1.47
CA ASN A 179 21.24 2.60 -1.53
C ASN A 179 21.46 3.46 -2.78
N THR A 180 20.48 3.50 -3.68
CA THR A 180 20.51 4.31 -4.90
C THR A 180 19.71 5.59 -4.70
N ARG A 181 20.38 6.74 -4.59
CA ARG A 181 19.73 8.03 -4.26
C ARG A 181 19.12 8.73 -5.48
N SER A 182 19.62 8.42 -6.67
CA SER A 182 19.11 8.95 -7.95
C SER A 182 17.77 8.33 -8.39
N VAL A 183 17.33 7.29 -7.68
CA VAL A 183 16.10 6.53 -7.94
C VAL A 183 15.29 6.58 -6.66
N LYS A 184 14.23 7.40 -6.65
CA LYS A 184 13.39 7.61 -5.47
C LYS A 184 11.93 7.72 -5.85
N SER A 185 11.07 7.18 -4.99
CA SER A 185 9.64 7.48 -5.04
C SER A 185 9.43 8.91 -4.55
N THR A 186 8.49 9.62 -5.18
CA THR A 186 8.12 10.99 -4.79
C THR A 186 6.66 11.09 -4.35
N ILE A 187 5.94 9.96 -4.30
CA ILE A 187 4.56 9.94 -3.85
C ILE A 187 4.54 9.82 -2.33
N LEU A 188 4.05 10.88 -1.69
CA LEU A 188 3.64 10.88 -0.30
C LEU A 188 2.15 10.58 -0.24
N HIS A 189 1.77 9.41 0.24
CA HIS A 189 0.38 9.14 0.58
C HIS A 189 0.31 8.13 1.72
N PHE A 190 -0.48 8.44 2.74
CA PHE A 190 -0.55 7.62 3.95
C PHE A 190 -1.06 6.21 3.69
N GLN A 191 -1.82 5.94 2.62
CA GLN A 191 -2.35 4.61 2.27
C GLN A 191 -1.53 3.76 1.29
N LEU A 192 -0.63 4.36 0.50
CA LEU A 192 -0.07 3.67 -0.68
C LEU A 192 1.27 2.98 -0.39
N ARG A 193 1.34 1.65 -0.51
CA ARG A 193 2.59 0.89 -0.31
C ARG A 193 2.89 -0.17 -1.39
N ASN A 194 2.26 -0.03 -2.56
CA ASN A 194 2.44 -0.91 -3.72
C ASN A 194 2.98 -0.13 -4.93
N LEU A 195 3.97 0.74 -4.70
CA LEU A 195 4.59 1.57 -5.75
C LEU A 195 6.01 1.14 -6.12
N VAL A 196 6.44 -0.05 -5.67
CA VAL A 196 7.73 -0.66 -6.00
C VAL A 196 7.49 -2.10 -6.36
N TRP A 197 7.97 -2.52 -7.53
CA TRP A 197 7.77 -3.87 -8.03
C TRP A 197 9.00 -4.39 -8.77
N SER A 198 9.57 -5.48 -8.28
CA SER A 198 10.72 -6.13 -8.91
C SER A 198 10.27 -7.29 -9.80
N THR A 199 10.91 -7.41 -10.97
CA THR A 199 10.67 -8.49 -11.94
C THR A 199 11.87 -9.43 -12.05
N SER A 200 13.02 -9.00 -11.54
CA SER A 200 14.22 -9.80 -11.36
C SER A 200 15.00 -9.28 -10.15
N LYS A 201 16.08 -9.96 -9.75
CA LYS A 201 17.01 -9.42 -8.74
C LYS A 201 17.70 -8.12 -9.14
N HIS A 202 17.59 -7.72 -10.40
CA HIS A 202 18.21 -6.52 -10.96
C HIS A 202 17.22 -5.46 -11.41
N ASP A 203 16.02 -5.85 -11.82
CA ASP A 203 15.09 -4.97 -12.52
C ASP A 203 13.89 -4.67 -11.64
N VAL A 204 13.71 -3.38 -11.34
CA VAL A 204 12.68 -2.85 -10.45
C VAL A 204 11.99 -1.65 -11.07
N TYR A 205 10.67 -1.63 -10.92
CA TYR A 205 9.78 -0.61 -11.40
C TYR A 205 9.25 0.16 -10.19
N LEU A 206 9.22 1.48 -10.30
CA LEU A 206 8.71 2.33 -9.25
C LEU A 206 8.14 3.61 -9.80
N MET A 207 7.23 4.21 -9.04
CA MET A 207 6.66 5.51 -9.37
C MET A 207 7.60 6.63 -8.95
N SER A 208 7.85 7.59 -9.82
CA SER A 208 8.62 8.81 -9.55
C SER A 208 7.96 9.99 -10.26
N HIS A 209 7.43 10.94 -9.47
CA HIS A 209 6.56 12.02 -9.90
C HIS A 209 5.32 11.49 -10.64
N PHE A 210 5.23 11.77 -11.95
CA PHE A 210 4.21 11.28 -12.86
C PHE A 210 4.75 10.21 -13.81
N SER A 211 5.95 9.68 -13.57
CA SER A 211 6.58 8.67 -14.42
C SER A 211 6.77 7.35 -13.69
N ILE A 212 6.36 6.26 -14.31
CA ILE A 212 6.80 4.92 -13.91
C ILE A 212 8.17 4.71 -14.52
N ILE A 213 9.16 4.55 -13.66
CA ILE A 213 10.55 4.33 -14.04
C ILE A 213 10.92 2.86 -13.83
N HIS A 214 11.74 2.35 -14.74
CA HIS A 214 12.45 1.10 -14.58
C HIS A 214 13.91 1.40 -14.21
N TRP A 215 14.38 0.78 -13.16
CA TRP A 215 15.77 0.81 -12.71
C TRP A 215 16.37 -0.59 -12.82
N SER A 216 17.52 -0.67 -13.46
CA SER A 216 18.29 -1.91 -13.54
C SER A 216 19.57 -1.75 -12.71
N SER A 217 19.65 -2.46 -11.58
CA SER A 217 20.81 -2.42 -10.68
C SER A 217 22.07 -3.03 -11.30
N LEU A 218 21.92 -3.89 -12.32
CA LEU A 218 23.02 -4.48 -13.08
C LEU A 218 23.68 -3.46 -14.00
N SER A 219 22.88 -2.70 -14.76
CA SER A 219 23.38 -1.71 -15.72
C SER A 219 23.52 -0.31 -15.11
N CYS A 220 23.03 -0.11 -13.88
CA CYS A 220 22.92 1.18 -13.21
C CYS A 220 22.20 2.23 -14.08
N ARG A 221 21.19 1.80 -14.84
CA ARG A 221 20.45 2.64 -15.78
C ARG A 221 19.00 2.81 -15.34
N ARG A 222 18.54 4.06 -15.36
CA ARG A 222 17.13 4.44 -15.25
C ARG A 222 16.53 4.62 -16.64
N THR A 223 15.36 4.06 -16.88
CA THR A 223 14.58 4.25 -18.11
C THR A 223 13.14 4.57 -17.76
N GLU A 224 12.56 5.59 -18.37
CA GLU A 224 11.14 5.88 -18.24
C GLU A 224 10.33 4.85 -19.05
N VAL A 225 9.31 4.27 -18.41
CA VAL A 225 8.46 3.22 -18.98
C VAL A 225 7.12 3.79 -19.43
N LEU A 226 6.56 4.69 -18.61
CA LEU A 226 5.28 5.35 -18.85
C LEU A 226 5.29 6.70 -18.13
N ASP A 227 5.09 7.77 -18.88
CA ASP A 227 4.82 9.12 -18.36
C ASP A 227 3.31 9.36 -18.39
N VAL A 228 2.72 9.64 -17.22
CA VAL A 228 1.29 9.95 -17.04
C VAL A 228 1.05 11.42 -16.68
N SER A 229 2.06 12.29 -16.81
CA SER A 229 1.92 13.74 -16.62
C SER A 229 1.10 14.39 -17.73
N GLY A 230 1.23 13.85 -18.95
CA GLY A 230 0.50 14.29 -20.13
C GLY A 230 -0.78 13.48 -20.36
N HIS A 231 -1.23 13.55 -21.61
CA HIS A 231 -2.34 12.73 -22.10
C HIS A 231 -1.86 11.32 -22.44
N VAL A 232 -2.52 10.30 -21.88
CA VAL A 232 -2.23 8.88 -22.07
C VAL A 232 -3.47 8.18 -22.57
N ALA A 233 -3.40 7.68 -23.81
CA ALA A 233 -4.49 6.94 -24.44
C ALA A 233 -4.01 5.58 -24.98
N PRO A 234 -4.91 4.58 -25.05
CA PRO A 234 -4.58 3.28 -25.59
C PRO A 234 -4.28 3.39 -27.09
N CYS A 235 -3.17 2.79 -27.51
CA CYS A 235 -2.77 2.68 -28.91
C CYS A 235 -3.47 1.50 -29.61
N GLU A 236 -3.94 0.52 -28.85
CA GLU A 236 -4.68 -0.63 -29.33
C GLU A 236 -6.19 -0.42 -29.13
N LYS A 237 -7.02 -0.96 -30.04
CA LYS A 237 -8.47 -0.82 -29.97
C LYS A 237 -9.09 -2.11 -29.46
N HIS A 238 -9.39 -2.12 -28.16
CA HIS A 238 -10.08 -3.23 -27.50
C HIS A 238 -11.49 -2.81 -27.04
N PRO A 239 -12.48 -3.73 -27.01
CA PRO A 239 -13.86 -3.39 -26.67
C PRO A 239 -14.05 -2.73 -25.30
N GLY A 240 -13.29 -3.16 -24.28
CA GLY A 240 -13.35 -2.57 -22.94
C GLY A 240 -12.53 -1.29 -22.78
N SER A 241 -11.86 -0.83 -23.83
CA SER A 241 -10.87 0.23 -23.73
C SER A 241 -11.52 1.62 -23.79
N LEU A 242 -11.19 2.46 -22.82
CA LEU A 242 -11.52 3.87 -22.83
C LEU A 242 -10.57 4.62 -23.79
N LEU A 243 -11.02 4.81 -25.03
CA LEU A 243 -10.19 5.36 -26.12
C LEU A 243 -9.80 6.82 -25.93
N GLU A 244 -10.56 7.59 -25.13
CA GLU A 244 -10.19 8.97 -24.77
C GLU A 244 -8.95 9.02 -23.88
N GLY A 245 -8.61 7.94 -23.18
CA GLY A 245 -7.49 7.92 -22.26
C GLY A 245 -7.69 8.80 -21.03
N PHE A 246 -6.59 9.22 -20.44
CA PHE A 246 -6.53 10.03 -19.22
C PHE A 246 -5.49 11.14 -19.37
N THR A 247 -5.55 12.14 -18.50
CA THR A 247 -4.56 13.22 -18.44
C THR A 247 -4.16 13.43 -17.00
N GLN A 248 -2.87 13.63 -16.73
CA GLN A 248 -2.35 13.91 -15.37
C GLN A 248 -2.80 12.86 -14.34
N THR A 249 -2.77 11.57 -14.72
CA THR A 249 -3.22 10.51 -13.83
C THR A 249 -2.30 10.43 -12.61
N GLN A 250 -2.89 10.59 -11.43
CA GLN A 250 -2.20 10.33 -10.18
C GLN A 250 -2.22 8.82 -9.92
N VAL A 251 -1.06 8.17 -10.03
CA VAL A 251 -0.95 6.72 -9.80
C VAL A 251 -0.97 6.44 -8.31
N SER A 252 -1.91 5.60 -7.88
CA SER A 252 -2.04 5.14 -6.50
C SER A 252 -1.37 3.78 -6.26
N THR A 253 -1.30 2.93 -7.28
CA THR A 253 -0.81 1.56 -7.14
C THR A 253 -0.26 1.03 -8.46
N LEU A 254 0.71 0.11 -8.41
CA LEU A 254 1.25 -0.54 -9.60
C LEU A 254 1.57 -2.01 -9.36
N ALA A 255 1.47 -2.80 -10.43
CA ALA A 255 1.95 -4.17 -10.50
C ALA A 255 2.65 -4.43 -11.82
N VAL A 256 3.74 -5.22 -11.79
CA VAL A 256 4.48 -5.59 -12.99
C VAL A 256 4.81 -7.08 -12.97
N ARG A 257 4.33 -7.84 -13.96
CA ARG A 257 4.57 -9.28 -14.03
C ARG A 257 4.55 -9.74 -15.47
N ASP A 258 5.50 -10.60 -15.85
CA ASP A 258 5.52 -11.29 -17.15
C ASP A 258 5.28 -10.34 -18.35
N ASN A 259 6.01 -9.22 -18.37
CA ASN A 259 5.91 -8.11 -19.34
C ASN A 259 4.64 -7.25 -19.28
N LEU A 260 3.70 -7.51 -18.39
CA LEU A 260 2.53 -6.69 -18.19
C LEU A 260 2.73 -5.72 -17.03
N LEU A 261 2.51 -4.44 -17.28
CA LEU A 261 2.44 -3.39 -16.28
C LEU A 261 1.00 -2.90 -16.16
N ILE A 262 0.50 -2.84 -14.93
CA ILE A 262 -0.80 -2.26 -14.58
C ILE A 262 -0.54 -1.11 -13.59
N ALA A 263 -1.10 0.06 -13.89
CA ALA A 263 -1.13 1.20 -12.99
C ALA A 263 -2.57 1.58 -12.68
N GLY A 264 -2.89 1.68 -11.39
CA GLY A 264 -4.17 2.16 -10.89
C GLY A 264 -4.06 3.62 -10.43
N GLY A 265 -5.11 4.41 -10.65
CA GLY A 265 -5.16 5.82 -10.28
C GLY A 265 -6.15 6.16 -9.16
N PHE A 266 -6.03 7.40 -8.66
CA PHE A 266 -6.90 7.96 -7.61
C PHE A 266 -8.35 8.19 -8.06
N GLN A 267 -8.62 8.33 -9.35
CA GLN A 267 -9.97 8.55 -9.91
C GLN A 267 -10.47 7.30 -10.65
N GLY A 268 -10.03 6.12 -10.20
CA GLY A 268 -10.45 4.83 -10.75
C GLY A 268 -9.83 4.50 -12.11
N GLU A 269 -8.80 5.22 -12.54
CA GLU A 269 -8.09 4.92 -13.77
C GLU A 269 -7.35 3.58 -13.65
N LEU A 270 -7.35 2.81 -14.74
CA LEU A 270 -6.54 1.63 -14.94
C LEU A 270 -5.81 1.78 -16.27
N ILE A 271 -4.48 1.79 -16.23
CA ILE A 271 -3.61 1.90 -17.40
C ILE A 271 -2.81 0.61 -17.51
N CYS A 272 -2.93 -0.07 -18.65
CA CYS A 272 -2.29 -1.35 -18.92
C CYS A 272 -1.32 -1.23 -20.08
N LYS A 273 -0.06 -1.59 -19.83
CA LYS A 273 1.02 -1.51 -20.81
C LYS A 273 1.80 -2.81 -20.85
N TYR A 274 1.90 -3.39 -22.04
CA TYR A 274 2.90 -4.43 -22.30
C TYR A 274 4.28 -3.76 -22.49
N LEU A 275 5.28 -4.26 -21.77
CA LEU A 275 6.63 -3.69 -21.69
C LEU A 275 7.44 -3.96 -22.97
N ASP A 276 7.10 -5.00 -23.71
CA ASP A 276 7.69 -5.38 -25.00
C ASP A 276 7.05 -4.66 -26.20
N ARG A 277 6.06 -3.79 -25.95
CA ARG A 277 5.30 -3.06 -26.99
C ARG A 277 5.36 -1.54 -26.79
N PRO A 278 5.31 -0.74 -27.87
CA PRO A 278 5.20 0.70 -27.76
C PRO A 278 3.79 1.13 -27.31
N GLY A 279 3.71 2.22 -26.56
CA GLY A 279 2.44 2.81 -26.13
C GLY A 279 1.71 2.04 -25.03
N VAL A 280 0.48 2.48 -24.74
CA VAL A 280 -0.44 1.84 -23.80
C VAL A 280 -1.35 0.88 -24.56
N SER A 281 -1.55 -0.32 -24.02
CA SER A 281 -2.37 -1.34 -24.69
C SER A 281 -3.85 -1.23 -24.32
N PHE A 282 -4.16 -0.83 -23.09
CA PHE A 282 -5.54 -0.74 -22.64
C PHE A 282 -5.68 0.29 -21.52
N CYS A 283 -6.77 1.07 -21.58
CA CYS A 283 -7.18 1.96 -20.51
C CYS A 283 -8.62 1.61 -20.11
N SER A 284 -8.94 1.66 -18.83
CA SER A 284 -10.32 1.54 -18.35
C SER A 284 -10.51 2.40 -17.12
N ARG A 285 -11.75 2.80 -16.84
CA ARG A 285 -12.12 3.45 -15.58
C ARG A 285 -13.04 2.52 -14.79
N THR A 286 -12.72 2.29 -13.52
CA THR A 286 -13.45 1.36 -12.66
C THR A 286 -14.82 1.89 -12.26
N THR A 287 -14.89 3.19 -11.96
CA THR A 287 -16.12 3.91 -11.59
C THR A 287 -15.93 5.41 -11.84
N TYR A 288 -17.04 6.15 -11.93
CA TYR A 288 -17.06 7.62 -11.99
C TYR A 288 -17.51 8.26 -10.68
N ASP A 289 -17.59 7.46 -9.60
CA ASP A 289 -17.87 7.97 -8.26
C ASP A 289 -16.71 8.88 -7.80
N ASP A 290 -17.00 9.82 -6.90
CA ASP A 290 -16.00 10.71 -6.32
C ASP A 290 -14.97 9.91 -5.50
N ASN A 291 -15.36 8.74 -4.98
CA ASN A 291 -14.51 7.84 -4.21
C ASN A 291 -13.99 6.64 -5.00
N ALA A 292 -13.33 6.89 -6.13
CA ALA A 292 -12.95 5.88 -7.12
C ALA A 292 -11.56 5.22 -6.94
N ILE A 293 -10.80 5.61 -5.91
CA ILE A 293 -9.38 5.25 -5.76
C ILE A 293 -9.15 3.75 -6.01
N THR A 294 -8.17 3.44 -6.86
CA THR A 294 -7.68 2.07 -7.01
C THR A 294 -6.62 1.81 -5.96
N ASN A 295 -6.98 1.10 -4.90
CA ASN A 295 -6.12 0.91 -3.72
C ASN A 295 -5.02 -0.12 -3.97
N ALA A 296 -5.36 -1.22 -4.66
CA ALA A 296 -4.41 -2.29 -4.96
C ALA A 296 -4.68 -2.92 -6.32
N VAL A 297 -3.62 -3.30 -7.02
CA VAL A 297 -3.67 -4.13 -8.22
C VAL A 297 -2.78 -5.36 -8.06
N GLU A 298 -3.27 -6.51 -8.52
CA GLU A 298 -2.52 -7.77 -8.49
C GLU A 298 -2.67 -8.49 -9.83
N ILE A 299 -1.53 -8.85 -10.45
CA ILE A 299 -1.49 -9.61 -11.71
C ILE A 299 -1.30 -11.09 -11.37
N TYR A 300 -2.10 -11.96 -11.97
CA TYR A 300 -2.05 -13.39 -11.73
C TYR A 300 -2.40 -14.20 -12.98
N ASP A 301 -1.91 -15.43 -13.02
CA ASP A 301 -2.28 -16.40 -14.04
C ASP A 301 -3.46 -17.23 -13.54
N CYS A 302 -4.52 -17.30 -14.34
CA CYS A 302 -5.61 -18.22 -14.09
C CYS A 302 -5.14 -19.67 -14.23
N PRO A 303 -5.84 -20.67 -13.65
CA PRO A 303 -5.53 -22.09 -13.87
C PRO A 303 -5.54 -22.52 -15.35
N SER A 304 -6.20 -21.75 -16.23
CA SER A 304 -6.19 -21.92 -17.69
C SER A 304 -4.91 -21.44 -18.37
N GLY A 305 -4.06 -20.69 -17.66
CA GLY A 305 -2.89 -19.99 -18.21
C GLY A 305 -3.19 -18.57 -18.72
N ALA A 306 -4.44 -18.12 -18.66
CA ALA A 306 -4.81 -16.76 -19.07
C ALA A 306 -4.33 -15.74 -18.02
N VAL A 307 -3.73 -14.64 -18.49
CA VAL A 307 -3.27 -13.55 -17.62
C VAL A 307 -4.46 -12.68 -17.25
N HIS A 308 -4.66 -12.48 -15.95
CA HIS A 308 -5.67 -11.60 -15.40
C HIS A 308 -5.02 -10.58 -14.47
N PHE A 309 -5.73 -9.50 -14.18
CA PHE A 309 -5.41 -8.68 -13.01
C PHE A 309 -6.67 -8.35 -12.22
N MET A 310 -6.51 -8.27 -10.90
CA MET A 310 -7.53 -7.77 -9.99
C MET A 310 -7.23 -6.34 -9.58
N ALA A 311 -8.27 -5.53 -9.44
CA ALA A 311 -8.24 -4.20 -8.86
C ALA A 311 -9.17 -4.16 -7.64
N SER A 312 -8.61 -3.75 -6.50
CA SER A 312 -9.35 -3.38 -5.30
C SER A 312 -9.62 -1.88 -5.31
N ASN A 313 -10.87 -1.48 -5.16
CA ASN A 313 -11.27 -0.09 -5.24
C ASN A 313 -11.98 0.39 -3.97
N ASN A 314 -11.89 1.71 -3.75
CA ASN A 314 -12.52 2.38 -2.63
C ASN A 314 -14.06 2.45 -2.74
N ASP A 315 -14.61 2.14 -3.92
CA ASP A 315 -16.04 2.05 -4.18
C ASP A 315 -16.67 0.73 -3.73
N CYS A 316 -15.99 0.03 -2.81
CA CYS A 316 -16.40 -1.25 -2.23
C CYS A 316 -16.38 -2.43 -3.21
N VAL A 317 -15.75 -2.29 -4.38
CA VAL A 317 -15.77 -3.34 -5.41
C VAL A 317 -14.37 -3.86 -5.69
N VAL A 318 -14.26 -5.19 -5.82
CA VAL A 318 -13.11 -5.85 -6.45
C VAL A 318 -13.48 -6.21 -7.88
N ARG A 319 -12.62 -5.86 -8.84
CA ARG A 319 -12.81 -6.11 -10.27
C ARG A 319 -11.70 -7.02 -10.78
N ASP A 320 -12.06 -7.99 -11.61
CA ASP A 320 -11.14 -8.89 -12.28
C ASP A 320 -11.21 -8.64 -13.79
N PHE A 321 -10.07 -8.45 -14.43
CA PHE A 321 -9.95 -8.17 -15.86
C PHE A 321 -9.19 -9.30 -16.56
N ASP A 322 -9.77 -9.79 -17.65
CA ASP A 322 -9.16 -10.76 -18.57
C ASP A 322 -8.30 -9.99 -19.58
N MET A 323 -7.00 -10.25 -19.61
CA MET A 323 -6.04 -9.55 -20.48
C MET A 323 -5.85 -10.20 -21.86
N GLU A 324 -6.44 -11.36 -22.11
CA GLU A 324 -6.56 -11.90 -23.47
C GLU A 324 -7.71 -11.21 -24.22
N ARG A 325 -8.78 -10.88 -23.48
CA ARG A 325 -9.99 -10.24 -24.03
C ARG A 325 -10.08 -8.74 -23.78
N PHE A 326 -9.20 -8.20 -22.93
CA PHE A 326 -9.18 -6.79 -22.53
C PHE A 326 -10.54 -6.29 -22.04
N GLN A 327 -11.13 -7.01 -21.10
CA GLN A 327 -12.46 -6.74 -20.56
C GLN A 327 -12.60 -7.15 -19.10
N LEU A 328 -13.55 -6.53 -18.41
CA LEU A 328 -13.98 -6.96 -17.10
C LEU A 328 -14.57 -8.37 -17.18
N SER A 329 -13.97 -9.30 -16.45
CA SER A 329 -14.41 -10.69 -16.33
C SER A 329 -15.33 -10.89 -15.13
N LYS A 330 -14.97 -10.34 -13.96
CA LYS A 330 -15.77 -10.47 -12.73
C LYS A 330 -15.77 -9.17 -11.93
N HIS A 331 -16.81 -8.98 -11.13
CA HIS A 331 -16.83 -7.94 -10.11
C HIS A 331 -17.56 -8.42 -8.86
N PHE A 332 -17.08 -8.02 -7.69
CA PHE A 332 -17.66 -8.39 -6.40
C PHE A 332 -17.82 -7.15 -5.54
N CYS A 333 -19.03 -6.92 -5.04
CA CYS A 333 -19.36 -5.78 -4.19
C CYS A 333 -19.38 -6.20 -2.73
N PHE A 334 -18.76 -5.39 -1.87
CA PHE A 334 -18.59 -5.59 -0.45
C PHE A 334 -19.26 -4.45 0.34
N PRO A 335 -19.51 -4.61 1.64
CA PRO A 335 -20.22 -3.60 2.42
C PRO A 335 -19.38 -2.37 2.81
N TRP A 336 -18.10 -2.34 2.45
CA TRP A 336 -17.12 -1.32 2.79
C TRP A 336 -16.08 -1.13 1.67
N PRO A 337 -15.37 0.01 1.64
CA PRO A 337 -14.23 0.24 0.75
C PRO A 337 -13.16 -0.86 0.84
N VAL A 338 -12.72 -1.37 -0.31
CA VAL A 338 -11.73 -2.47 -0.34
C VAL A 338 -10.33 -1.87 -0.51
N ASN A 339 -9.50 -2.04 0.52
CA ASN A 339 -8.13 -1.53 0.53
C ASN A 339 -7.16 -2.51 -0.15
N HIS A 340 -7.37 -3.82 0.01
CA HIS A 340 -6.52 -4.82 -0.62
C HIS A 340 -7.26 -6.14 -0.84
N SER A 341 -6.91 -6.83 -1.91
CA SER A 341 -7.36 -8.18 -2.23
C SER A 341 -6.15 -9.04 -2.58
N SER A 342 -6.10 -10.29 -2.13
CA SER A 342 -5.06 -11.24 -2.55
C SER A 342 -5.62 -12.64 -2.87
N LEU A 343 -5.25 -13.17 -4.03
CA LEU A 343 -5.71 -14.48 -4.52
C LEU A 343 -4.86 -15.62 -3.96
N SER A 344 -5.48 -16.73 -3.58
CA SER A 344 -4.75 -17.94 -3.20
C SER A 344 -3.97 -18.51 -4.39
N PRO A 345 -2.83 -19.18 -4.14
CA PRO A 345 -2.00 -19.75 -5.23
C PRO A 345 -2.75 -20.74 -6.14
N ASP A 346 -3.79 -21.40 -5.61
CA ASP A 346 -4.63 -22.32 -6.40
C ASP A 346 -5.79 -21.62 -7.13
N GLY A 347 -5.91 -20.30 -6.99
CA GLY A 347 -6.92 -19.48 -7.65
C GLY A 347 -8.35 -19.71 -7.18
N LYS A 348 -8.57 -20.33 -6.01
CA LYS A 348 -9.90 -20.65 -5.50
C LYS A 348 -10.42 -19.69 -4.46
N LEU A 349 -9.54 -19.18 -3.59
CA LEU A 349 -9.89 -18.35 -2.46
C LEU A 349 -9.34 -16.94 -2.66
N LEU A 350 -10.06 -15.96 -2.13
CA LEU A 350 -9.68 -14.56 -2.22
C LEU A 350 -9.83 -13.93 -0.83
N VAL A 351 -8.77 -13.31 -0.34
CA VAL A 351 -8.78 -12.53 0.91
C VAL A 351 -9.12 -11.10 0.55
N ILE A 352 -10.19 -10.55 1.16
CA ILE A 352 -10.59 -9.16 0.99
C ILE A 352 -10.45 -8.46 2.33
N VAL A 353 -9.76 -7.32 2.31
CA VAL A 353 -9.56 -6.45 3.47
C VAL A 353 -9.85 -5.00 3.08
N GLY A 354 -10.32 -4.22 4.05
CA GLY A 354 -10.82 -2.87 3.78
C GLY A 354 -11.12 -2.08 5.04
N ASP A 355 -12.06 -1.14 4.92
CA ASP A 355 -12.53 -0.26 5.99
C ASP A 355 -13.48 -0.98 6.96
N ASN A 356 -12.99 -2.09 7.49
CA ASN A 356 -13.63 -2.90 8.51
C ASN A 356 -12.58 -3.62 9.35
N PRO A 357 -12.82 -3.80 10.67
CA PRO A 357 -11.95 -4.62 11.51
C PRO A 357 -11.83 -6.04 11.02
N ASP A 358 -12.93 -6.62 10.55
CA ASP A 358 -12.94 -7.99 10.06
C ASP A 358 -12.59 -8.00 8.58
N GLY A 359 -11.56 -8.77 8.23
CA GLY A 359 -11.37 -9.22 6.86
C GLY A 359 -12.39 -10.29 6.49
N ILE A 360 -12.46 -10.65 5.21
CA ILE A 360 -13.28 -11.79 4.76
C ILE A 360 -12.49 -12.67 3.80
N LEU A 361 -12.70 -13.97 3.93
CA LEU A 361 -12.29 -14.97 2.94
C LEU A 361 -13.49 -15.30 2.07
N VAL A 362 -13.34 -15.20 0.75
CA VAL A 362 -14.41 -15.41 -0.21
C VAL A 362 -14.00 -16.44 -1.27
N ASP A 363 -15.01 -17.05 -1.89
CA ASP A 363 -14.83 -17.85 -3.09
C ASP A 363 -14.52 -16.94 -4.29
N SER A 364 -13.38 -17.15 -4.95
CA SER A 364 -12.89 -16.30 -6.05
C SER A 364 -13.73 -16.34 -7.34
N GLN A 365 -14.63 -17.32 -7.47
CA GLN A 365 -15.47 -17.48 -8.66
C GLN A 365 -16.82 -16.79 -8.47
N THR A 366 -17.34 -16.83 -7.25
CA THR A 366 -18.69 -16.36 -6.92
C THR A 366 -18.72 -15.09 -6.07
N GLY A 367 -17.60 -14.71 -5.45
CA GLY A 367 -17.51 -13.60 -4.49
C GLY A 367 -18.25 -13.86 -3.17
N LYS A 368 -18.76 -15.07 -2.96
CA LYS A 368 -19.51 -15.40 -1.75
C LYS A 368 -18.58 -15.54 -0.57
N THR A 369 -18.93 -14.88 0.53
CA THR A 369 -18.23 -15.01 1.82
C THR A 369 -18.24 -16.46 2.28
N ILE A 370 -17.05 -16.99 2.54
CA ILE A 370 -16.83 -18.30 3.15
C ILE A 370 -16.74 -18.13 4.66
N MET A 371 -15.86 -17.23 5.12
CA MET A 371 -15.63 -16.97 6.55
C MET A 371 -15.18 -15.52 6.79
N PRO A 372 -15.65 -14.87 7.88
CA PRO A 372 -15.01 -13.65 8.38
C PRO A 372 -13.66 -13.98 9.05
N LEU A 373 -12.76 -13.01 9.04
CA LEU A 373 -11.42 -13.05 9.64
C LEU A 373 -11.41 -12.12 10.85
N CYS A 374 -11.95 -12.60 11.97
CA CYS A 374 -12.15 -11.80 13.17
C CYS A 374 -10.88 -11.77 14.05
N GLY A 375 -10.50 -10.59 14.52
CA GLY A 375 -9.45 -10.41 15.51
C GLY A 375 -8.74 -9.05 15.43
N HIS A 376 -8.56 -8.52 14.22
CA HIS A 376 -8.05 -7.16 14.07
C HIS A 376 -8.99 -6.13 14.71
N LEU A 377 -8.43 -5.04 15.22
CA LEU A 377 -9.17 -4.01 15.95
C LEU A 377 -9.35 -2.70 15.18
N ASP A 378 -8.87 -2.63 13.94
CA ASP A 378 -8.94 -1.45 13.07
C ASP A 378 -8.92 -1.87 11.59
N PHE A 379 -8.78 -0.95 10.65
CA PHE A 379 -8.88 -1.23 9.22
C PHE A 379 -7.62 -1.88 8.66
N SER A 380 -7.83 -2.82 7.75
CA SER A 380 -6.76 -3.61 7.14
C SER A 380 -6.39 -3.04 5.77
N PHE A 381 -5.08 -3.04 5.46
CA PHE A 381 -4.53 -2.40 4.25
C PHE A 381 -3.66 -3.33 3.40
N ALA A 382 -3.29 -4.49 3.92
CA ALA A 382 -2.45 -5.44 3.20
C ALA A 382 -2.92 -6.87 3.45
N SER A 383 -2.79 -7.70 2.43
CA SER A 383 -2.91 -9.14 2.56
C SER A 383 -1.97 -9.85 1.60
N ALA A 384 -1.45 -11.02 1.99
CA ALA A 384 -0.61 -11.83 1.11
C ALA A 384 -0.73 -13.32 1.45
N TRP A 385 -0.76 -14.14 0.43
CA TRP A 385 -0.73 -15.59 0.58
C TRP A 385 0.69 -16.12 0.65
N HIS A 386 0.90 -17.10 1.51
CA HIS A 386 2.08 -17.95 1.41
C HIS A 386 1.95 -18.83 0.16
N PRO A 387 3.04 -19.08 -0.60
CA PRO A 387 2.98 -19.78 -1.90
C PRO A 387 2.48 -21.23 -1.83
N ASP A 388 2.47 -21.86 -0.65
CA ASP A 388 1.88 -23.20 -0.46
C ASP A 388 0.34 -23.20 -0.30
N GLY A 389 -0.27 -22.02 -0.19
CA GLY A 389 -1.73 -21.82 -0.05
C GLY A 389 -2.33 -22.25 1.29
N ARG A 390 -1.52 -22.63 2.28
CA ARG A 390 -2.02 -23.08 3.61
C ARG A 390 -2.23 -21.93 4.58
N ILE A 391 -1.42 -20.89 4.46
CA ILE A 391 -1.52 -19.70 5.29
C ILE A 391 -1.56 -18.44 4.44
N PHE A 392 -2.11 -17.39 5.02
CA PHE A 392 -2.01 -16.04 4.50
C PHE A 392 -1.89 -15.06 5.67
N ALA A 393 -1.49 -13.83 5.37
CA ALA A 393 -1.32 -12.79 6.37
C ALA A 393 -2.14 -11.55 6.03
N THR A 394 -2.55 -10.80 7.05
CA THR A 394 -3.26 -9.52 6.95
C THR A 394 -2.55 -8.47 7.78
N GLY A 395 -2.41 -7.26 7.23
CA GLY A 395 -1.73 -6.13 7.86
C GLY A 395 -2.71 -5.00 8.13
N ASN A 396 -2.60 -4.38 9.31
CA ASN A 396 -3.66 -3.57 9.87
C ASN A 396 -3.19 -2.28 10.54
N GLN A 397 -4.11 -1.31 10.66
CA GLN A 397 -3.92 -0.05 11.35
C GLN A 397 -3.68 -0.20 12.86
N ASP A 398 -4.13 -1.30 13.46
CA ASP A 398 -3.90 -1.73 14.85
C ASP A 398 -2.44 -2.13 15.16
N LYS A 399 -1.50 -1.81 14.26
CA LYS A 399 -0.06 -2.09 14.34
C LYS A 399 0.29 -3.58 14.34
N THR A 400 -0.62 -4.45 13.92
CA THR A 400 -0.35 -5.89 13.85
C THR A 400 -0.41 -6.45 12.43
N CYS A 401 0.36 -7.51 12.23
CA CYS A 401 0.21 -8.45 11.15
C CYS A 401 -0.32 -9.77 11.72
N ARG A 402 -1.50 -10.21 11.30
CA ARG A 402 -2.06 -11.51 11.69
C ARG A 402 -1.82 -12.55 10.61
N VAL A 403 -1.36 -13.73 11.02
CA VAL A 403 -1.20 -14.90 10.15
C VAL A 403 -2.37 -15.85 10.39
N TRP A 404 -2.96 -16.37 9.33
CA TRP A 404 -4.16 -17.21 9.33
C TRP A 404 -3.85 -18.55 8.68
N ASP A 405 -4.39 -19.63 9.24
CA ASP A 405 -4.35 -20.96 8.64
C ASP A 405 -5.73 -21.29 8.06
N VAL A 406 -5.80 -21.58 6.76
CA VAL A 406 -7.07 -21.87 6.08
C VAL A 406 -7.79 -23.08 6.64
N ARG A 407 -7.09 -23.97 7.35
CA ARG A 407 -7.66 -25.15 8.01
C ARG A 407 -8.36 -24.80 9.32
N ASN A 408 -8.08 -23.63 9.89
CA ASN A 408 -8.71 -23.13 11.11
C ASN A 408 -8.76 -21.59 11.13
N LEU A 409 -9.80 -21.02 10.51
CA LEU A 409 -10.01 -19.56 10.42
C LEU A 409 -10.70 -18.95 11.65
N SER A 410 -11.01 -19.74 12.68
CA SER A 410 -11.66 -19.21 13.89
C SER A 410 -10.76 -18.28 14.72
N LYS A 411 -9.45 -18.31 14.46
CA LYS A 411 -8.44 -17.44 15.08
C LYS A 411 -7.19 -17.36 14.20
N SER A 412 -6.42 -16.29 14.35
CA SER A 412 -5.07 -16.19 13.81
C SER A 412 -4.11 -17.15 14.52
N VAL A 413 -3.12 -17.69 13.79
CA VAL A 413 -2.08 -18.59 14.33
C VAL A 413 -0.90 -17.82 14.93
N ASP A 414 -0.58 -16.65 14.37
CA ASP A 414 0.43 -15.74 14.89
C ASP A 414 -0.09 -14.29 14.76
N VAL A 415 0.31 -13.45 15.73
CA VAL A 415 0.07 -12.01 15.73
C VAL A 415 1.42 -11.33 15.91
N LEU A 416 1.90 -10.66 14.88
CA LEU A 416 3.22 -10.05 14.81
C LEU A 416 3.08 -8.53 14.98
N LYS A 417 3.95 -7.93 15.79
CA LYS A 417 3.85 -6.52 16.19
C LYS A 417 4.75 -5.63 15.31
N GLY A 418 4.22 -4.49 14.88
CA GLY A 418 5.01 -3.37 14.35
C GLY A 418 5.61 -2.49 15.45
N ASN A 419 6.73 -1.83 15.15
CA ASN A 419 7.45 -0.97 16.09
C ASN A 419 6.88 0.45 16.17
N LEU A 420 6.45 1.01 15.03
CA LEU A 420 6.07 2.41 14.87
C LEU A 420 4.54 2.54 14.68
N GLY A 421 3.99 1.86 13.68
CA GLY A 421 2.61 2.04 13.23
C GLY A 421 2.02 0.85 12.47
N ALA A 422 1.02 1.17 11.64
CA ALA A 422 0.24 0.22 10.88
C ALA A 422 1.07 -0.68 9.95
N ILE A 423 0.65 -1.94 9.76
CA ILE A 423 1.25 -2.81 8.74
C ILE A 423 0.55 -2.57 7.40
N ARG A 424 1.27 -1.98 6.44
CA ARG A 424 0.68 -1.48 5.18
C ARG A 424 1.15 -2.22 3.93
N SER A 425 2.14 -3.10 4.04
CA SER A 425 2.50 -4.02 2.96
C SER A 425 2.96 -5.34 3.54
N ILE A 426 2.58 -6.45 2.90
CA ILE A 426 3.02 -7.79 3.26
C ILE A 426 3.40 -8.53 1.97
N ARG A 427 4.55 -9.20 1.97
CA ARG A 427 5.00 -10.04 0.86
C ARG A 427 5.65 -11.31 1.38
N PHE A 428 5.29 -12.46 0.82
CA PHE A 428 6.07 -13.69 0.99
C PHE A 428 7.13 -13.79 -0.11
N THR A 429 8.26 -14.41 0.21
CA THR A 429 9.19 -14.87 -0.83
C THR A 429 8.54 -15.99 -1.64
N SER A 430 8.89 -16.11 -2.93
CA SER A 430 8.29 -17.12 -3.82
C SER A 430 8.58 -18.57 -3.40
N ASP A 431 9.64 -18.80 -2.62
CA ASP A 431 9.94 -20.09 -1.99
C ASP A 431 9.26 -20.31 -0.64
N GLY A 432 8.52 -19.32 -0.13
CA GLY A 432 7.80 -19.36 1.14
C GLY A 432 8.68 -19.30 2.39
N GLN A 433 9.99 -19.13 2.27
CA GLN A 433 10.86 -19.17 3.44
C GLN A 433 10.70 -17.92 4.32
N PHE A 434 10.50 -16.75 3.72
CA PHE A 434 10.45 -15.48 4.44
C PHE A 434 9.17 -14.69 4.12
N MET A 435 8.78 -13.86 5.09
CA MET A 435 7.71 -12.87 4.93
C MET A 435 8.23 -11.49 5.34
N ALA A 436 8.09 -10.51 4.45
CA ALA A 436 8.32 -9.11 4.78
C ALA A 436 7.00 -8.43 5.16
N THR A 437 7.03 -7.63 6.22
CA THR A 437 5.97 -6.69 6.59
C THR A 437 6.56 -5.28 6.64
N ALA A 438 5.92 -4.33 5.97
CA ALA A 438 6.34 -2.93 5.97
C ALA A 438 5.36 -2.07 6.77
N GLU A 439 5.93 -1.21 7.61
CA GLU A 439 5.22 -0.18 8.36
C GLU A 439 4.93 1.04 7.46
N PRO A 440 4.30 2.13 7.96
CA PRO A 440 4.10 3.31 7.13
C PRO A 440 5.44 3.98 6.80
N ALA A 441 6.36 3.96 7.77
CA ALA A 441 7.69 4.54 7.68
C ALA A 441 8.71 3.68 8.45
N ASP A 442 9.98 3.91 8.15
CA ASP A 442 11.17 3.56 8.93
C ASP A 442 11.51 2.06 9.08
N PHE A 443 10.52 1.19 9.22
CA PHE A 443 10.72 -0.21 9.58
C PHE A 443 10.14 -1.17 8.53
N VAL A 444 10.99 -2.11 8.13
CA VAL A 444 10.58 -3.34 7.44
C VAL A 444 11.05 -4.53 8.27
N HIS A 445 10.14 -5.44 8.55
CA HIS A 445 10.44 -6.67 9.30
C HIS A 445 10.43 -7.86 8.35
N VAL A 446 11.46 -8.70 8.40
CA VAL A 446 11.54 -9.95 7.66
C VAL A 446 11.52 -11.12 8.64
N TYR A 447 10.48 -11.94 8.57
CA TYR A 447 10.26 -13.09 9.43
C TYR A 447 10.61 -14.40 8.73
N ASP A 448 11.15 -15.37 9.48
CA ASP A 448 11.28 -16.76 9.03
C ASP A 448 9.92 -17.47 9.10
N ALA A 449 9.21 -17.48 7.98
CA ALA A 449 7.89 -18.09 7.88
C ALA A 449 7.95 -19.62 8.03
N LYS A 450 9.03 -20.24 7.57
CA LYS A 450 9.24 -21.70 7.64
C LYS A 450 9.38 -22.18 9.08
N ASN A 451 10.00 -21.37 9.95
CA ASN A 451 10.17 -21.65 11.37
C ASN A 451 9.13 -20.90 12.24
N GLY A 452 7.92 -20.72 11.73
CA GLY A 452 6.77 -20.24 12.50
C GLY A 452 6.91 -18.80 12.99
N PHE A 453 7.55 -17.92 12.21
CA PHE A 453 7.69 -16.49 12.48
C PHE A 453 8.37 -16.15 13.81
N GLU A 454 9.11 -17.09 14.41
CA GLU A 454 9.73 -16.91 15.73
C GLU A 454 10.92 -15.93 15.73
N LYS A 455 11.60 -15.79 14.60
CA LYS A 455 12.81 -14.98 14.48
C LYS A 455 12.66 -13.95 13.38
N GLU A 456 13.04 -12.72 13.70
CA GLU A 456 12.78 -11.53 12.89
C GLU A 456 14.09 -10.77 12.63
N GLN A 457 14.26 -10.35 11.37
CA GLN A 457 15.20 -9.32 10.98
C GLN A 457 14.44 -7.99 10.91
N GLU A 458 14.91 -7.01 11.67
CA GLU A 458 14.43 -5.63 11.59
C GLU A 458 15.35 -4.85 10.65
N ILE A 459 14.76 -4.18 9.67
CA ILE A 459 15.44 -3.25 8.76
C ILE A 459 15.02 -1.83 9.17
N ASP A 460 15.98 -1.10 9.74
CA ASP A 460 15.79 0.22 10.37
C ASP A 460 16.42 1.34 9.52
N PHE A 461 15.58 2.23 9.00
CA PHE A 461 15.92 3.44 8.23
C PHE A 461 14.93 4.58 8.56
N PHE A 462 15.09 5.75 7.95
CA PHE A 462 14.20 6.90 8.15
C PHE A 462 13.48 7.28 6.86
N GLY A 463 12.19 7.57 6.96
CA GLY A 463 11.35 8.02 5.86
C GLY A 463 10.19 7.08 5.56
N GLU A 464 9.22 7.62 4.83
CA GLU A 464 8.02 6.89 4.42
C GLU A 464 8.38 5.75 3.46
N ILE A 465 7.71 4.63 3.62
CA ILE A 465 7.88 3.49 2.72
C ILE A 465 6.93 3.71 1.55
N SER A 466 7.40 3.62 0.32
CA SER A 466 6.53 3.69 -0.88
C SER A 466 6.17 2.30 -1.41
N GLY A 467 6.99 1.31 -1.12
CA GLY A 467 6.70 -0.08 -1.37
C GLY A 467 7.88 -1.00 -1.09
N VAL A 468 7.56 -2.29 -0.97
CA VAL A 468 8.53 -3.36 -0.77
C VAL A 468 8.28 -4.47 -1.79
N SER A 469 9.36 -5.03 -2.33
CA SER A 469 9.27 -6.12 -3.31
C SER A 469 10.45 -7.07 -3.20
N PHE A 470 10.17 -8.34 -2.98
CA PHE A 470 11.14 -9.40 -3.23
C PHE A 470 11.24 -9.67 -4.72
N SER A 471 12.45 -9.93 -5.20
CA SER A 471 12.62 -10.45 -6.55
C SER A 471 11.99 -11.83 -6.68
N PRO A 472 11.45 -12.20 -7.86
CA PRO A 472 10.82 -13.51 -8.05
C PRO A 472 11.76 -14.70 -7.79
N ASP A 473 13.06 -14.51 -7.97
CA ASP A 473 14.11 -15.50 -7.66
C ASP A 473 14.52 -15.52 -6.18
N THR A 474 13.90 -14.69 -5.34
CA THR A 474 14.12 -14.47 -3.90
C THR A 474 15.45 -13.84 -3.50
N GLU A 475 16.34 -13.53 -4.46
CA GLU A 475 17.72 -13.12 -4.16
C GLU A 475 17.85 -11.65 -3.73
N SER A 476 16.89 -10.79 -4.06
CA SER A 476 16.89 -9.38 -3.70
C SER A 476 15.60 -8.99 -2.98
N LEU A 477 15.72 -8.03 -2.06
CA LEU A 477 14.62 -7.26 -1.49
C LEU A 477 14.85 -5.78 -1.81
N PHE A 478 13.86 -5.14 -2.42
CA PHE A 478 13.85 -3.72 -2.69
C PHE A 478 12.87 -2.99 -1.77
N ILE A 479 13.29 -1.85 -1.25
CA ILE A 479 12.49 -0.95 -0.42
C ILE A 479 12.60 0.45 -1.00
N GLY A 480 11.50 1.00 -1.49
CA GLY A 480 11.45 2.39 -1.94
C GLY A 480 11.16 3.30 -0.76
N VAL A 481 12.02 4.28 -0.53
CA VAL A 481 11.90 5.26 0.55
C VAL A 481 11.54 6.61 -0.04
N TRP A 482 10.46 7.19 0.46
CA TRP A 482 10.13 8.59 0.26
C TRP A 482 10.64 9.39 1.46
N ASP A 483 11.43 10.40 1.18
CA ASP A 483 11.88 11.41 2.13
C ASP A 483 12.31 12.62 1.30
N ARG A 484 12.04 13.82 1.80
CA ARG A 484 12.35 15.07 1.10
C ARG A 484 13.82 15.17 0.71
N THR A 485 14.70 14.73 1.61
CA THR A 485 16.15 14.82 1.44
C THR A 485 16.74 13.46 1.08
N TYR A 486 16.39 12.40 1.81
CA TYR A 486 17.00 11.07 1.78
C TYR A 486 16.19 10.03 1.00
N GLY A 487 15.16 10.45 0.25
CA GLY A 487 14.36 9.58 -0.60
C GLY A 487 15.24 8.80 -1.57
N SER A 488 14.99 7.50 -1.70
CA SER A 488 15.90 6.57 -2.36
C SER A 488 15.32 5.17 -2.58
N LEU A 489 16.11 4.30 -3.20
CA LEU A 489 15.81 2.89 -3.37
C LEU A 489 16.89 2.05 -2.67
N LEU A 490 16.49 1.39 -1.59
CA LEU A 490 17.33 0.44 -0.87
C LEU A 490 17.22 -0.94 -1.52
N GLN A 491 18.37 -1.58 -1.70
CA GLN A 491 18.49 -2.97 -2.14
C GLN A 491 19.20 -3.78 -1.06
N TYR A 492 18.63 -4.94 -0.75
CA TYR A 492 19.22 -5.96 0.10
C TYR A 492 19.33 -7.27 -0.68
N ASN A 493 20.37 -8.05 -0.41
CA ASN A 493 20.58 -9.36 -1.04
C ASN A 493 20.39 -10.48 -0.01
N ARG A 494 19.77 -11.58 -0.44
CA ARG A 494 19.51 -12.73 0.42
C ARG A 494 20.81 -13.33 0.96
N CYS A 495 20.88 -13.49 2.28
CA CYS A 495 21.94 -14.21 2.95
C CYS A 495 21.78 -15.71 2.68
N ARG A 496 22.82 -16.34 2.15
CA ARG A 496 22.87 -17.80 2.01
C ARG A 496 23.86 -18.36 3.04
N ASN A 497 23.35 -19.11 4.01
CA ASN A 497 24.19 -19.90 4.90
C ASN A 497 24.56 -21.20 4.17
N TYR A 498 25.74 -21.24 3.56
CA TYR A 498 26.29 -22.45 2.97
C TYR A 498 26.94 -23.35 4.04
N THR A 499 26.18 -23.74 5.07
CA THR A 499 26.68 -24.58 6.17
C THR A 499 27.33 -25.89 5.69
N TYR A 500 26.97 -26.38 4.50
CA TYR A 500 27.62 -27.54 3.87
C TYR A 500 29.07 -27.28 3.44
N LEU A 501 29.41 -26.07 2.98
CA LEU A 501 30.79 -25.73 2.61
C LEU A 501 31.68 -25.60 3.85
N ASP A 502 31.12 -25.13 4.97
CA ASP A 502 31.84 -25.01 6.24
C ASP A 502 32.05 -26.36 6.95
N THR A 503 31.41 -27.45 6.50
CA THR A 503 31.64 -28.81 7.02
C THR A 503 32.77 -29.59 6.31
N ILE A 504 33.44 -28.99 5.32
CA ILE A 504 34.56 -29.61 4.58
C ILE A 504 35.93 -29.05 5.01
N LEU A 505 35.97 -28.07 5.92
CA LEU A 505 37.18 -27.61 6.60
C LEU A 505 37.21 -28.14 8.04
#